data_AF-A0A392P5F8-F1
#
_entry.id   AF-A0A392P5F8-F1
#
_cell.length_a   1.000
_cell.length_b   1.000
_cell.length_c   1.000
_cell.angle_alpha   90.00
_cell.angle_beta   90.00
_cell.angle_gamma   90.00
#
_symmetry.space_group_name_H-M   'P 1'
#
loop_
_entity.id
_entity.type
_entity.pdbx_description
1 polymer ?
#
loop_
_entity_poly.entity_id
_entity_poly.type
_entity_poly.pdbx_seq_one_letter_code
_entity_poly.pdbx_strand_id
1 'polypeptide(L)'
;MDPNPGTFPILSYVMSRFPSLTSKTTATTFSSDTELDNIELNDIEQPPSPPHSQIVGQMPNLANPELIQSMARAISDVQAARSVLNLIGERPTHEEVDHAKAKLVELEAQLSRQLEGIVLLSRPPEIEIHVWRAHLAEKEKQCREEAEKEKQIWKSLIQLDEMHEGYEKLLKDAEKRLVRMYDSAEDGDIGG
;
A
#
# COMPACT_ATOMS: atom_id res chain seq x y z
N MET A 1 -0.70 -1.92 5.06
CA MET A 1 -1.82 -2.73 5.58
C MET A 1 -1.40 -4.18 5.56
N ASP A 2 -1.52 -4.89 6.68
CA ASP A 2 -1.22 -6.33 6.75
C ASP A 2 -2.52 -7.14 6.80
N PRO A 3 -2.56 -8.37 6.24
CA PRO A 3 -3.74 -9.21 6.31
C PRO A 3 -4.10 -9.50 7.76
N ASN A 4 -5.21 -8.93 8.21
CA ASN A 4 -5.74 -9.18 9.54
C ASN A 4 -6.19 -10.65 9.62
N PRO A 5 -5.71 -11.44 10.58
CA PRO A 5 -6.14 -12.83 10.76
C PRO A 5 -7.65 -13.00 11.03
N GLY A 6 -8.35 -11.94 11.44
CA GLY A 6 -9.81 -11.94 11.56
C GLY A 6 -10.55 -11.79 10.22
N THR A 7 -9.95 -11.11 9.23
CA THR A 7 -10.59 -10.85 7.92
C THR A 7 -10.11 -11.81 6.85
N PHE A 8 -8.82 -12.19 6.89
CA PHE A 8 -8.16 -13.07 5.93
C PHE A 8 -7.40 -14.18 6.67
N PRO A 9 -8.12 -15.14 7.28
CA PRO A 9 -7.53 -16.13 8.17
C PRO A 9 -6.52 -17.05 7.44
N ILE A 10 -6.87 -17.58 6.26
CA ILE A 10 -5.99 -18.52 5.54
C ILE A 10 -4.77 -17.78 4.98
N LEU A 11 -4.98 -16.61 4.38
CA LEU A 11 -3.92 -15.77 3.85
C LEU A 11 -2.94 -15.33 4.94
N SER A 12 -3.45 -14.88 6.09
CA SER A 12 -2.61 -14.50 7.24
C SER A 12 -1.78 -15.69 7.73
N TYR A 13 -2.38 -16.88 7.82
CA TYR A 13 -1.68 -18.11 8.21
C TYR A 13 -0.61 -18.55 7.19
N VAL A 14 -0.92 -18.53 5.90
CA VAL A 14 0.06 -18.90 4.86
C VAL A 14 1.20 -17.87 4.87
N MET A 15 0.90 -16.58 5.00
CA MET A 15 1.90 -15.53 5.09
C MET A 15 2.80 -15.61 6.35
N SER A 16 2.29 -16.08 7.48
CA SER A 16 3.09 -16.28 8.70
C SER A 16 4.03 -17.49 8.62
N ARG A 17 3.77 -18.42 7.69
CA ARG A 17 4.58 -19.65 7.50
C ARG A 17 5.77 -19.45 6.56
N PHE A 18 5.86 -18.33 5.87
CA PHE A 18 7.08 -18.00 5.16
C PHE A 18 8.18 -17.69 6.18
N PRO A 19 9.43 -18.05 5.88
CA PRO A 19 10.56 -17.48 6.60
C PRO A 19 10.49 -15.97 6.37
N SER A 20 9.97 -15.25 7.37
CA SER A 20 10.18 -13.83 7.48
C SER A 20 11.68 -13.66 7.46
N LEU A 21 12.23 -13.15 6.36
CA LEU A 21 13.62 -12.69 6.27
C LEU A 21 13.77 -11.42 7.13
N THR A 22 13.29 -11.44 8.37
CA THR A 22 13.68 -10.48 9.39
C THR A 22 15.05 -10.92 9.85
N SER A 23 16.04 -10.14 9.42
CA SER A 23 17.36 -10.04 10.02
C SER A 23 17.27 -10.33 11.51
N LYS A 24 17.96 -11.38 11.93
CA LYS A 24 18.36 -11.57 13.32
C LYS A 24 19.07 -10.30 13.73
N THR A 25 18.39 -9.42 14.46
CA THR A 25 19.02 -8.36 15.25
C THR A 25 19.87 -9.10 16.29
N THR A 26 21.10 -9.44 15.91
CA THR A 26 22.17 -9.56 16.88
C THR A 26 22.26 -8.20 17.53
N ALA A 27 21.70 -8.08 18.73
CA ALA A 27 22.11 -7.07 19.68
C ALA A 27 23.62 -7.27 19.88
N THR A 28 24.42 -6.55 19.09
CA THR A 28 25.85 -6.40 19.34
C THR A 28 25.94 -5.54 20.57
N THR A 29 26.06 -6.23 21.69
CA THR A 29 26.41 -5.70 23.01
C THR A 29 27.56 -4.72 22.86
N PHE A 30 27.28 -3.46 23.12
CA PHE A 30 28.30 -2.48 23.46
C PHE A 30 28.97 -2.95 24.76
N SER A 31 30.28 -3.17 24.70
CA SER A 31 31.11 -3.38 25.87
C SER A 31 31.05 -2.14 26.77
N SER A 32 30.50 -2.30 27.97
CA SER A 32 30.93 -1.57 29.15
C SER A 32 30.64 -2.41 30.39
N ASP A 33 31.75 -2.82 30.99
CA ASP A 33 32.01 -3.19 32.38
C ASP A 33 30.95 -2.69 33.40
N THR A 34 30.44 -3.59 34.24
CA THR A 34 30.36 -3.51 35.72
C THR A 34 29.31 -4.51 36.26
N GLU A 35 29.70 -5.24 37.30
CA GLU A 35 28.92 -6.22 38.05
C GLU A 35 27.69 -5.63 38.79
N LEU A 36 26.64 -6.44 38.96
CA LEU A 36 25.99 -6.78 40.26
C LEU A 36 24.52 -7.25 40.09
N ASP A 37 24.21 -8.31 40.85
CA ASP A 37 22.91 -8.75 41.40
C ASP A 37 21.76 -9.27 40.50
N ASN A 38 21.66 -10.61 40.49
CA ASN A 38 20.55 -11.38 41.05
C ASN A 38 19.12 -10.81 40.91
N ILE A 39 18.40 -11.17 39.84
CA ILE A 39 16.93 -11.24 39.87
C ILE A 39 16.45 -12.54 39.21
N GLU A 40 15.50 -13.14 39.90
CA GLU A 40 14.88 -14.44 39.74
C GLU A 40 14.30 -14.74 38.36
N LEU A 41 14.37 -16.03 38.01
CA LEU A 41 13.44 -16.71 37.11
C LEU A 41 12.00 -16.25 37.38
N ASN A 42 11.42 -15.48 36.47
CA ASN A 42 9.98 -15.34 36.36
C ASN A 42 9.53 -15.25 34.91
N ASP A 43 8.73 -16.26 34.60
CA ASP A 43 7.65 -16.33 33.65
C ASP A 43 7.91 -16.06 32.17
N ILE A 44 7.73 -17.14 31.43
CA ILE A 44 7.46 -17.17 30.00
C ILE A 44 6.09 -16.51 29.83
N GLU A 45 6.04 -15.18 29.76
CA GLU A 45 4.90 -14.50 29.15
C GLU A 45 5.07 -14.62 27.63
N GLN A 46 4.76 -15.83 27.15
CA GLN A 46 4.46 -16.07 25.75
C GLN A 46 3.35 -15.07 25.38
N PRO A 47 3.56 -14.16 24.41
CA PRO A 47 2.48 -13.30 23.94
C PRO A 47 1.31 -14.20 23.49
N PRO A 48 0.06 -13.76 23.70
CA PRO A 48 -1.12 -14.59 23.47
C PRO A 48 -1.00 -15.31 22.14
N SER A 49 -1.15 -16.63 22.20
CA SER A 49 -1.02 -17.54 21.06
C SER A 49 -1.70 -16.95 19.83
N PRO A 50 -1.00 -16.90 18.68
CA PRO A 50 -1.57 -16.25 17.52
C PRO A 50 -2.83 -17.00 17.05
N PRO A 51 -3.78 -16.29 16.40
CA PRO A 51 -5.00 -16.88 15.83
C PRO A 51 -4.72 -18.04 14.83
N HIS A 52 -3.47 -18.20 14.42
CA HIS A 52 -2.94 -19.33 13.65
C HIS A 52 -3.07 -20.70 14.32
N SER A 53 -3.20 -20.79 15.66
CA SER A 53 -3.48 -22.08 16.31
C SER A 53 -4.95 -22.48 16.20
N GLN A 54 -5.86 -21.50 16.17
CA GLN A 54 -7.30 -21.73 16.04
C GLN A 54 -7.68 -22.12 14.61
N ILE A 55 -7.01 -21.53 13.61
CA ILE A 55 -7.26 -21.87 12.21
C ILE A 55 -6.84 -23.30 11.87
N VAL A 56 -5.74 -23.81 12.43
CA VAL A 56 -5.31 -25.21 12.22
C VAL A 56 -6.28 -26.19 12.90
N GLY A 57 -6.92 -25.78 14.00
CA GLY A 57 -7.99 -26.57 14.62
C GLY A 57 -9.28 -26.60 13.81
N GLN A 58 -9.59 -25.54 13.05
CA GLN A 58 -10.75 -25.47 12.17
C GLN A 58 -10.49 -26.07 10.78
N MET A 59 -9.25 -26.01 10.31
CA MET A 59 -8.81 -26.42 8.98
C MET A 59 -7.54 -27.28 9.08
N PRO A 60 -7.66 -28.57 9.46
CA PRO A 60 -6.51 -29.43 9.73
C PRO A 60 -5.63 -29.68 8.50
N ASN A 61 -6.19 -29.62 7.29
CA ASN A 61 -5.45 -29.83 6.04
C ASN A 61 -4.45 -28.68 5.76
N LEU A 62 -4.59 -27.53 6.43
CA LEU A 62 -3.59 -26.45 6.39
C LEU A 62 -2.30 -26.80 7.16
N ALA A 63 -2.22 -27.95 7.83
CA ALA A 63 -0.98 -28.48 8.38
C ALA A 63 -0.10 -29.16 7.31
N ASN A 64 -0.64 -29.47 6.13
CA ASN A 64 0.06 -30.17 5.06
C ASN A 64 1.07 -29.23 4.36
N PRO A 65 2.38 -29.56 4.34
CA PRO A 65 3.42 -28.67 3.81
C PRO A 65 3.31 -28.48 2.29
N GLU A 66 2.87 -29.48 1.54
CA GLU A 66 2.66 -29.40 0.09
C GLU A 66 1.53 -28.40 -0.26
N LEU A 67 0.43 -28.43 0.49
CA LEU A 67 -0.68 -27.49 0.31
C LEU A 67 -0.24 -26.06 0.64
N ILE A 68 0.48 -25.86 1.75
CA ILE A 68 1.06 -24.55 2.10
C ILE A 68 2.00 -24.07 0.99
N GLN A 69 2.84 -24.92 0.41
CA GLN A 69 3.76 -24.51 -0.65
C GLN A 69 3.02 -24.12 -1.94
N SER A 70 1.95 -24.84 -2.28
CA SER A 70 1.10 -24.49 -3.42
C SER A 70 0.38 -23.15 -3.19
N MET A 71 -0.24 -22.99 -2.02
CA MET A 71 -0.87 -21.75 -1.58
C MET A 71 0.12 -20.58 -1.54
N ALA A 72 1.35 -20.84 -1.09
CA ALA A 72 2.42 -19.86 -1.03
C ALA A 72 2.78 -19.33 -2.42
N ARG A 73 2.94 -20.22 -3.41
CA ARG A 73 3.14 -19.80 -4.81
C ARG A 73 1.95 -19.00 -5.33
N ALA A 74 0.75 -19.39 -4.95
CA ALA A 74 -0.48 -18.73 -5.37
C ALA A 74 -0.65 -17.31 -4.80
N ILE A 75 0.12 -16.89 -3.79
CA ILE A 75 0.06 -15.55 -3.18
C ILE A 75 1.35 -14.73 -3.33
N SER A 76 2.24 -15.15 -4.22
CA SER A 76 3.50 -14.42 -4.52
C SER A 76 3.25 -12.98 -4.97
N ASP A 77 2.15 -12.75 -5.70
CA ASP A 77 1.63 -11.44 -6.10
C ASP A 77 1.33 -10.53 -4.89
N VAL A 78 0.67 -11.06 -3.86
CA VAL A 78 0.38 -10.35 -2.60
C VAL A 78 1.68 -9.94 -1.89
N GLN A 79 2.68 -10.82 -1.88
CA GLN A 79 3.97 -10.53 -1.25
C GLN A 79 4.75 -9.44 -1.99
N ALA A 80 4.78 -9.52 -3.32
CA ALA A 80 5.41 -8.50 -4.16
C ALA A 80 4.73 -7.13 -3.97
N ALA A 81 3.39 -7.09 -4.00
CA ALA A 81 2.64 -5.88 -3.76
C ALA A 81 2.89 -5.30 -2.36
N ARG A 82 2.96 -6.14 -1.32
CA ARG A 82 3.29 -5.71 0.05
C ARG A 82 4.66 -5.02 0.13
N SER A 83 5.66 -5.57 -0.56
CA SER A 83 7.01 -4.97 -0.61
C SER A 83 6.99 -3.57 -1.22
N VAL A 84 6.24 -3.40 -2.32
CA VAL A 84 6.07 -2.10 -2.98
C VAL A 84 5.34 -1.11 -2.09
N LEU A 85 4.25 -1.52 -1.43
CA LEU A 85 3.49 -0.64 -0.53
C LEU A 85 4.32 -0.21 0.68
N ASN A 86 5.14 -1.10 1.25
CA ASN A 86 6.04 -0.76 2.34
C ASN A 86 7.08 0.30 1.94
N LEU A 87 7.46 0.37 0.66
CA LEU A 87 8.37 1.39 0.15
C LEU A 87 7.70 2.76 -0.01
N ILE A 88 6.42 2.77 -0.39
CA ILE A 88 5.68 4.00 -0.72
C ILE A 88 5.05 4.64 0.54
N GLY A 89 4.79 3.84 1.57
CA GLY A 89 4.45 4.32 2.91
C GLY A 89 3.02 4.00 3.35
N GLU A 90 2.58 4.67 4.40
CA GLU A 90 1.27 4.45 5.01
C GLU A 90 0.13 4.93 4.12
N ARG A 91 -1.07 4.41 4.41
CA ARG A 91 -2.28 4.79 3.68
C ARG A 91 -2.72 6.20 4.14
N PRO A 92 -2.99 7.13 3.22
CA PRO A 92 -3.61 8.41 3.56
C PRO A 92 -4.96 8.21 4.24
N THR A 93 -5.30 9.12 5.14
CA THR A 93 -6.64 9.17 5.73
C THR A 93 -7.68 9.63 4.70
N HIS A 94 -8.96 9.27 4.89
CA HIS A 94 -10.00 9.71 3.95
C HIS A 94 -10.12 11.24 3.90
N GLU A 95 -9.87 11.93 5.02
CA GLU A 95 -9.94 13.38 5.11
C GLU A 95 -8.85 14.04 4.24
N GLU A 96 -7.63 13.48 4.23
CA GLU A 96 -6.54 13.94 3.36
C GLU A 96 -6.87 13.73 1.88
N VAL A 97 -7.48 12.60 1.55
CA VAL A 97 -7.92 12.29 0.17
C VAL A 97 -9.02 13.26 -0.27
N ASP A 98 -10.00 13.52 0.59
CA ASP A 98 -11.10 14.45 0.28
C ASP A 98 -10.59 15.89 0.15
N HIS A 99 -9.65 16.29 1.02
CA HIS A 99 -8.96 17.57 0.89
C HIS A 99 -8.15 17.65 -0.40
N ALA A 100 -7.40 16.62 -0.77
CA ALA A 100 -6.65 16.58 -2.03
C ALA A 100 -7.56 16.70 -3.25
N LYS A 101 -8.72 16.03 -3.25
CA LYS A 101 -9.74 16.17 -4.30
C LYS A 101 -10.29 17.59 -4.37
N ALA A 102 -10.62 18.18 -3.22
CA ALA A 102 -11.08 19.57 -3.16
C ALA A 102 -10.02 20.54 -3.70
N LYS A 103 -8.75 20.33 -3.35
CA LYS A 103 -7.62 21.12 -3.87
C LYS A 103 -7.43 20.98 -5.37
N LEU A 104 -7.58 19.79 -5.94
CA LEU A 104 -7.51 19.62 -7.40
C LEU A 104 -8.59 20.43 -8.13
N VAL A 105 -9.81 20.45 -7.60
CA VAL A 105 -10.93 21.25 -8.16
C VAL A 105 -10.64 22.75 -8.03
N GLU A 106 -10.12 23.19 -6.88
CA GLU A 106 -9.71 24.58 -6.66
C GLU A 106 -8.63 25.02 -7.66
N LEU A 107 -7.58 24.22 -7.84
CA LEU A 107 -6.49 24.49 -8.77
C LEU A 107 -6.97 24.51 -10.22
N GLU A 108 -7.92 23.66 -10.58
CA GLU A 108 -8.53 23.67 -11.91
C GLU A 108 -9.34 24.93 -12.18
N ALA A 109 -10.13 25.36 -11.19
CA ALA A 109 -10.86 26.63 -11.27
C ALA A 109 -9.90 27.82 -11.33
N GLN A 110 -8.79 27.79 -10.58
CA GLN A 110 -7.75 28.81 -10.65
C GLN A 110 -7.08 28.87 -12.03
N LEU A 111 -6.65 27.72 -12.55
CA LEU A 111 -6.07 27.61 -13.89
C LEU A 111 -7.04 28.15 -14.94
N SER A 112 -8.32 27.78 -14.88
CA SER A 112 -9.33 28.28 -15.81
C SER A 112 -9.43 29.81 -15.78
N ARG A 113 -9.46 30.42 -14.58
CA ARG A 113 -9.50 31.90 -14.44
C ARG A 113 -8.24 32.56 -15.00
N GLN A 114 -7.07 31.98 -14.77
CA GLN A 114 -5.81 32.52 -15.29
C GLN A 114 -5.76 32.45 -16.82
N LEU A 115 -6.18 31.34 -17.40
CA LEU A 115 -6.25 31.17 -18.86
C LEU A 115 -7.24 32.13 -19.50
N GLU A 116 -8.42 32.31 -18.91
CA GLU A 116 -9.38 33.33 -19.36
C GLU A 116 -8.76 34.73 -19.35
N GLY A 117 -8.07 35.09 -18.27
CA GLY A 117 -7.35 36.36 -18.16
C GLY A 117 -6.33 36.56 -19.29
N ILE A 118 -5.57 35.51 -19.66
CA ILE A 118 -4.59 35.56 -20.76
C ILE A 118 -5.28 35.77 -22.11
N VAL A 119 -6.38 35.06 -22.38
CA VAL A 119 -7.14 35.18 -23.63
C VAL A 119 -7.74 36.58 -23.81
N LEU A 120 -8.13 37.23 -22.71
CA LEU A 120 -8.71 38.58 -22.73
C LEU A 120 -7.67 39.70 -22.87
N LEU A 121 -6.36 39.40 -22.84
CA LEU A 121 -5.32 40.42 -23.00
C LEU A 121 -5.36 41.04 -24.40
N SER A 122 -5.58 42.35 -24.45
CA SER A 122 -5.53 43.11 -25.69
C SER A 122 -4.08 43.28 -26.17
N ARG A 123 -3.88 43.17 -27.48
CA ARG A 123 -2.57 43.34 -28.11
C ARG A 123 -2.13 44.81 -28.02
N PRO A 124 -0.95 45.11 -27.44
CA PRO A 124 -0.35 46.43 -27.52
C PRO A 124 -0.03 46.84 -28.96
N PRO A 125 -0.26 48.10 -29.35
CA PRO A 125 -0.03 48.54 -30.73
C PRO A 125 1.44 48.48 -31.17
N GLU A 126 2.38 48.47 -30.23
CA GLU A 126 3.83 48.40 -30.48
C GLU A 126 4.33 46.99 -30.82
N ILE A 127 3.53 45.95 -30.58
CA ILE A 127 3.95 44.56 -30.74
C ILE A 127 3.31 43.95 -31.99
N GLU A 128 4.14 43.36 -32.85
CA GLU A 128 3.67 42.61 -34.01
C GLU A 128 2.73 41.46 -33.63
N ILE A 129 1.74 41.19 -34.49
CA ILE A 129 0.70 40.18 -34.21
C ILE A 129 1.25 38.78 -33.95
N HIS A 130 2.30 38.37 -34.69
CA HIS A 130 2.89 37.04 -34.57
C HIS A 130 3.66 36.91 -33.25
N VAL A 131 4.44 37.94 -32.89
CA VAL A 131 5.15 38.01 -31.61
C VAL A 131 4.17 38.01 -30.44
N TRP A 132 3.08 38.76 -30.54
CA TRP A 132 2.03 38.79 -29.51
C TRP A 132 1.38 37.42 -29.30
N ARG A 133 1.02 36.72 -30.39
CA ARG A 133 0.45 35.36 -30.31
C ARG A 133 1.43 34.37 -29.69
N ALA A 134 2.70 34.42 -30.08
CA ALA A 134 3.73 33.56 -29.50
C ALA A 134 3.88 33.83 -27.99
N HIS A 135 3.88 35.10 -27.58
CA HIS A 135 3.93 35.50 -26.17
C HIS A 135 2.70 35.03 -25.36
N LEU A 136 1.48 35.13 -25.92
CA LEU A 136 0.28 34.60 -25.26
C LEU A 136 0.33 33.07 -25.12
N ALA A 137 0.75 32.36 -26.18
CA ALA A 137 0.89 30.91 -26.16
C ALA A 137 1.92 30.46 -25.11
N GLU A 138 3.03 31.18 -24.98
CA GLU A 138 4.05 30.88 -23.97
C GLU A 138 3.52 31.14 -22.55
N LYS A 139 2.79 32.25 -22.32
CA LYS A 139 2.13 32.51 -21.02
C LYS A 139 1.10 31.45 -20.65
N GLU A 140 0.25 31.06 -21.60
CA GLU A 140 -0.73 30.00 -21.41
C GLU A 140 -0.05 28.66 -21.09
N LYS A 141 1.02 28.34 -21.80
CA LYS A 141 1.82 27.13 -21.54
C LYS A 141 2.43 27.13 -20.15
N GLN A 142 3.08 28.22 -19.74
CA GLN A 142 3.67 28.36 -18.40
C GLN A 142 2.62 28.19 -17.31
N CYS A 143 1.47 28.85 -17.45
CA CYS A 143 0.35 28.75 -16.52
C CYS A 143 -0.15 27.29 -16.38
N ARG A 144 -0.27 26.56 -17.50
CA ARG A 144 -0.63 25.12 -17.46
C ARG A 144 0.45 24.27 -16.80
N GLU A 145 1.71 24.51 -17.10
CA GLU A 145 2.82 23.74 -16.53
C GLU A 145 2.96 23.94 -15.02
N GLU A 146 2.77 25.16 -14.53
CA GLU A 146 2.78 25.48 -13.10
C GLU A 146 1.61 24.81 -12.38
N ALA A 147 0.39 24.95 -12.91
CA ALA A 147 -0.78 24.31 -12.34
C ALA A 147 -0.66 22.78 -12.34
N GLU A 148 -0.08 22.18 -13.38
CA GLU A 148 0.11 20.73 -13.44
C GLU A 148 1.13 20.24 -12.41
N LYS A 149 2.22 20.99 -12.18
CA LYS A 149 3.19 20.66 -11.11
C LYS A 149 2.53 20.65 -9.74
N GLU A 150 1.68 21.64 -9.45
CA GLU A 150 0.95 21.72 -8.18
C GLU A 150 -0.10 20.62 -8.07
N LYS A 151 -0.87 20.36 -9.15
CA LYS A 151 -1.82 19.25 -9.22
C LYS A 151 -1.14 17.90 -9.00
N GLN A 152 0.09 17.72 -9.48
CA GLN A 152 0.79 16.45 -9.38
C GLN A 152 1.01 15.99 -7.93
N ILE A 153 1.25 16.94 -7.02
CA ILE A 153 1.41 16.64 -5.58
C ILE A 153 0.15 15.98 -5.03
N TRP A 154 -1.01 16.57 -5.31
CA TRP A 154 -2.31 16.06 -4.85
C TRP A 154 -2.71 14.77 -5.57
N LYS A 155 -2.41 14.65 -6.88
CA LYS A 155 -2.62 13.42 -7.65
C LYS A 155 -1.83 12.26 -7.07
N SER A 156 -0.56 12.46 -6.68
CA SER A 156 0.26 11.42 -6.06
C SER A 156 -0.32 10.92 -4.73
N LEU A 157 -0.92 11.81 -3.92
CA LEU A 157 -1.59 11.42 -2.68
C LEU A 157 -2.82 10.53 -2.96
N ILE A 158 -3.65 10.92 -3.92
CA ILE A 158 -4.83 10.12 -4.31
C ILE A 158 -4.39 8.77 -4.88
N GLN A 159 -3.36 8.75 -5.73
CA GLN A 159 -2.82 7.52 -6.30
C GLN A 159 -2.29 6.57 -5.22
N LEU A 160 -1.73 7.10 -4.13
CA LEU A 160 -1.30 6.28 -3.01
C LEU A 160 -2.50 5.58 -2.34
N ASP A 161 -3.59 6.28 -2.08
CA ASP A 161 -4.81 5.65 -1.54
C ASP A 161 -5.38 4.59 -2.50
N GLU A 162 -5.41 4.87 -3.81
CA GLU A 162 -5.86 3.92 -4.83
C GLU A 162 -4.99 2.64 -4.85
N MET A 163 -3.67 2.77 -4.66
CA MET A 163 -2.76 1.63 -4.55
C MET A 163 -3.06 0.79 -3.30
N HIS A 164 -3.34 1.42 -2.16
CA HIS A 164 -3.74 0.73 -0.93
C HIS A 164 -5.11 0.05 -1.10
N GLU A 165 -6.06 0.68 -1.78
CA GLU A 165 -7.36 0.08 -2.11
C GLU A 165 -7.20 -1.13 -3.05
N GLY A 166 -6.34 -1.02 -4.07
CA GLY A 166 -6.00 -2.11 -4.98
C GLY A 166 -5.38 -3.30 -4.26
N TYR A 167 -4.49 -3.03 -3.30
CA TYR A 167 -3.92 -4.06 -2.44
C TYR A 167 -4.96 -4.74 -1.57
N GLU A 168 -5.91 -4.00 -0.99
CA GLU A 168 -7.00 -4.58 -0.21
C GLU A 168 -7.87 -5.53 -1.05
N LYS A 169 -8.15 -5.17 -2.31
CA LYS A 169 -8.84 -6.04 -3.26
C LYS A 169 -8.03 -7.30 -3.55
N LEU A 170 -6.71 -7.16 -3.76
CA LEU A 170 -5.81 -8.28 -3.97
C LEU A 170 -5.81 -9.25 -2.77
N LEU A 171 -5.85 -8.74 -1.53
CA LEU A 171 -5.98 -9.57 -0.32
C LEU A 171 -7.28 -10.38 -0.32
N LYS A 172 -8.41 -9.76 -0.65
CA LYS A 172 -9.72 -10.42 -0.75
C LYS A 172 -9.72 -11.53 -1.80
N ASP A 173 -9.16 -11.25 -2.97
CA ASP A 173 -9.08 -12.23 -4.05
C ASP A 173 -8.13 -13.38 -3.74
N ALA A 174 -7.01 -13.10 -3.07
CA ALA A 174 -6.07 -14.09 -2.60
C ALA A 174 -6.72 -15.03 -1.57
N GLU A 175 -7.41 -14.50 -0.56
CA GLU A 175 -8.15 -15.32 0.40
C GLU A 175 -9.16 -16.24 -0.30
N LYS A 176 -9.96 -15.69 -1.23
CA LYS A 176 -10.95 -16.47 -2.00
C LYS A 176 -10.30 -17.55 -2.88
N ARG A 177 -9.07 -17.33 -3.34
CA ARG A 177 -8.28 -18.31 -4.10
C ARG A 177 -7.76 -19.40 -3.17
N LEU A 178 -7.26 -19.03 -1.99
CA LEU A 178 -6.78 -19.97 -0.98
C LEU A 178 -7.88 -20.87 -0.43
N VAL A 179 -9.07 -20.32 -0.13
CA VAL A 179 -10.24 -21.11 0.29
C VAL A 179 -10.57 -22.17 -0.76
N ARG A 180 -10.64 -21.79 -2.04
CA ARG A 180 -10.89 -22.75 -3.13
C ARG A 180 -9.84 -23.86 -3.24
N MET A 181 -8.56 -23.53 -3.00
CA MET A 181 -7.48 -24.53 -3.01
C MET A 181 -7.58 -25.47 -1.80
N TYR A 182 -8.03 -24.96 -0.66
CA TYR A 182 -8.31 -25.77 0.53
C TYR A 182 -9.47 -26.74 0.28
N ASP A 183 -10.62 -26.23 -0.20
CA ASP A 183 -11.82 -27.04 -0.47
C ASP A 183 -11.53 -28.15 -1.50
N SER A 184 -10.78 -27.83 -2.56
CA SER A 184 -10.41 -28.81 -3.60
C SER A 184 -9.46 -29.90 -3.09
N ALA A 185 -8.66 -29.61 -2.06
CA ALA A 185 -7.79 -30.58 -1.43
C ALA A 185 -8.55 -31.49 -0.44
N GLU A 186 -9.63 -30.98 0.16
CA GLU A 186 -10.54 -31.77 1.02
C GLU A 186 -11.40 -32.74 0.21
N ASP A 187 -11.97 -32.29 -0.91
CA ASP A 187 -12.76 -33.16 -1.80
C ASP A 187 -11.93 -34.28 -2.46
N GLY A 188 -10.61 -34.07 -2.61
CA GLY A 188 -9.68 -35.08 -3.14
C GLY A 188 -9.30 -36.18 -2.15
N ASP A 189 -9.50 -35.98 -0.85
CA ASP A 189 -9.16 -36.94 0.22
C ASP A 189 -10.32 -37.90 0.54
N ILE A 190 -11.57 -37.53 0.21
CA ILE A 190 -12.78 -38.32 0.49
C ILE A 190 -13.02 -39.45 -0.55
N GLY A 191 -12.17 -39.56 -1.58
CA GLY A 191 -12.35 -40.46 -2.73
C GLY A 191 -11.26 -41.53 -2.95
N GLY A 192 -10.51 -41.94 -1.93
CA GLY A 192 -9.44 -42.95 -2.01
C GLY A 192 -9.77 -44.29 -1.35
#